data_AF-A0A5B8B935-F1
#
_entry.id   AF-A0A5B8B935-F1
#
_cell.length_a   1.000
_cell.length_b   1.000
_cell.length_c   1.000
_cell.angle_alpha   90.00
_cell.angle_beta   90.00
_cell.angle_gamma   90.00
#
_symmetry.space_group_name_H-M   'P 1'
#
loop_
_entity.id
_entity.type
_entity.pdbx_description
1 polymer ?
#
loop_
_entity_poly.entity_id
_entity_poly.type
_entity_poly.pdbx_seq_one_letter_code
_entity_poly.pdbx_strand_id
1 'polypeptide(L)'
;MPADAALPGWASGPGLSAMIRADDELTIVCDQERVPTEVEAERDWICLRTIGPFDFQTTGVVQSLISPLSSHGIGIFVLCTFDGEHLLVPAAESRRARDLLTAAGHRFID
;
A
#
# COMPACT_ATOMS: atom_id res chain seq x y z
N MET A 1 -4.80 15.64 2.25
CA MET A 1 -5.87 16.60 2.67
C MET A 1 -5.40 17.37 3.89
N PRO A 2 -6.01 18.51 4.28
CA PRO A 2 -5.63 19.22 5.51
C PRO A 2 -5.72 18.33 6.77
N ALA A 3 -4.77 18.50 7.71
CA ALA A 3 -4.69 17.71 8.94
C ALA A 3 -5.93 17.80 9.85
N ASP A 4 -6.75 18.84 9.74
CA ASP A 4 -7.98 19.05 10.52
C ASP A 4 -9.25 18.65 9.76
N ALA A 5 -9.12 18.20 8.51
CA ALA A 5 -10.27 17.79 7.72
C ALA A 5 -11.03 16.62 8.37
N ALA A 6 -12.36 16.71 8.33
CA ALA A 6 -13.22 15.59 8.70
C ALA A 6 -12.98 14.38 7.77
N LEU A 7 -13.16 13.17 8.28
CA LEU A 7 -13.10 11.98 7.44
C LEU A 7 -14.27 12.01 6.44
N PRO A 8 -14.01 11.98 5.13
CA PRO A 8 -15.07 12.03 4.15
C PRO A 8 -15.85 10.71 4.13
N GLY A 9 -17.16 10.77 3.87
CA GLY A 9 -18.02 9.58 3.88
C GLY A 9 -17.64 8.51 2.85
N TRP A 10 -16.92 8.90 1.79
CA TRP A 10 -16.42 7.98 0.75
C TRP A 10 -15.14 7.24 1.13
N ALA A 11 -14.45 7.62 2.21
CA ALA A 11 -13.16 7.04 2.60
C ALA A 11 -13.28 5.56 2.98
N SER A 12 -14.41 5.17 3.57
CA SER A 12 -14.66 3.81 4.05
C SER A 12 -15.49 3.00 3.06
N GLY A 13 -15.11 1.73 2.87
CA GLY A 13 -15.85 0.80 2.02
C GLY A 13 -15.14 -0.56 1.93
N PRO A 14 -15.61 -1.46 1.06
CA PRO A 14 -14.95 -2.74 0.79
C PRO A 14 -13.49 -2.59 0.35
N GLY A 15 -12.67 -3.62 0.60
CA GLY A 15 -11.24 -3.60 0.27
C GLY A 15 -10.41 -2.80 1.28
N LEU A 16 -9.14 -2.51 0.93
CA LEU A 16 -8.25 -1.74 1.79
C LEU A 16 -8.82 -0.32 1.99
N SER A 17 -8.92 0.08 3.26
CA SER A 17 -9.24 1.46 3.65
C SER A 17 -8.30 1.85 4.79
N ALA A 18 -7.52 2.91 4.62
CA ALA A 18 -6.66 3.47 5.65
C ALA A 18 -6.83 4.99 5.70
N MET A 19 -6.91 5.53 6.92
CA MET A 19 -6.99 6.96 7.18
C MET A 19 -5.88 7.30 8.17
N ILE A 20 -4.87 8.02 7.69
CA ILE A 20 -3.68 8.37 8.45
C ILE A 20 -3.72 9.88 8.65
N ARG A 21 -3.79 10.29 9.91
CA ARG A 21 -3.70 11.70 10.28
C ARG A 21 -2.32 11.95 10.89
N ALA A 22 -1.58 12.86 10.28
CA ALA A 22 -0.36 13.46 10.80
C ALA A 22 -0.62 14.92 11.18
N ASP A 23 0.39 15.60 11.72
CA ASP A 23 0.27 16.99 12.16
C ASP A 23 0.02 17.97 10.99
N ASP A 24 0.46 17.60 9.79
CA ASP A 24 0.42 18.40 8.56
C ASP A 24 -0.62 17.92 7.54
N GLU A 25 -1.03 16.65 7.60
CA GLU A 25 -1.97 16.08 6.63
C GLU A 25 -2.95 15.02 7.15
N LEU A 26 -4.01 14.84 6.38
CA LEU A 26 -4.83 13.63 6.37
C LEU A 26 -4.61 12.91 5.03
N THR A 27 -4.06 11.71 5.11
CA THR A 27 -3.85 10.78 3.99
C THR A 27 -4.92 9.69 4.01
N ILE A 28 -5.54 9.44 2.86
CA ILE A 28 -6.57 8.42 2.68
C ILE A 28 -6.12 7.45 1.60
N VAL A 29 -6.13 6.17 1.92
CA VAL A 29 -5.92 5.07 0.95
C VAL A 29 -7.21 4.28 0.89
N CYS A 30 -7.83 4.21 -0.29
CA CYS A 30 -9.07 3.49 -0.52
C CYS A 30 -9.15 3.00 -1.97
N ASP A 31 -10.22 2.28 -2.31
CA ASP A 31 -10.53 1.97 -3.70
C ASP A 31 -10.75 3.26 -4.51
N GLN A 32 -10.06 3.37 -5.64
CA GLN A 32 -10.09 4.56 -6.48
C GLN A 32 -11.49 4.91 -6.99
N GLU A 33 -12.38 3.92 -7.16
CA GLU A 33 -13.76 4.12 -7.60
C GLU A 33 -14.60 4.88 -6.57
N ARG A 34 -14.19 4.90 -5.29
CA ARG A 34 -14.86 5.66 -4.24
C ARG A 34 -14.46 7.13 -4.22
N VAL A 35 -13.32 7.50 -4.81
CA VAL A 35 -12.80 8.86 -4.72
C VAL A 35 -13.53 9.75 -5.74
N PRO A 36 -14.23 10.82 -5.30
CA PRO A 36 -14.90 11.75 -6.21
C PRO A 36 -13.95 12.34 -7.26
N THR A 37 -14.48 12.70 -8.43
CA THR A 37 -13.64 13.12 -9.58
C THR A 37 -12.94 14.46 -9.32
N GLU A 38 -13.56 15.31 -8.51
CA GLU A 38 -13.06 16.60 -8.07
C GLU A 38 -11.99 16.53 -6.97
N VAL A 39 -11.79 15.34 -6.37
CA VAL A 39 -10.74 15.13 -5.38
C VAL A 39 -9.46 14.73 -6.09
N GLU A 40 -8.41 15.52 -5.89
CA GLU A 40 -7.06 15.20 -6.33
C GLU A 40 -6.59 13.91 -5.63
N ALA A 41 -6.20 12.92 -6.42
CA ALA A 41 -5.76 11.62 -5.94
C ALA A 41 -4.81 10.95 -6.93
N GLU A 42 -3.82 10.26 -6.38
CA GLU A 42 -3.01 9.29 -7.12
C GLU A 42 -3.85 8.02 -7.34
N ARG A 43 -3.96 7.59 -8.59
CA ARG A 43 -4.82 6.48 -9.02
C ARG A 43 -4.00 5.37 -9.65
N ASP A 44 -4.67 4.25 -9.93
CA ASP A 44 -4.11 3.08 -10.59
C ASP A 44 -2.95 2.47 -9.80
N TRP A 45 -3.18 2.22 -8.51
CA TRP A 45 -2.28 1.47 -7.63
C TRP A 45 -2.86 0.10 -7.34
N ILE A 46 -1.99 -0.92 -7.29
CA ILE A 46 -2.36 -2.27 -6.88
C ILE A 46 -1.77 -2.55 -5.51
N CYS A 47 -2.61 -3.05 -4.61
CA CYS A 47 -2.21 -3.48 -3.28
C CYS A 47 -1.81 -4.96 -3.28
N LEU A 48 -0.58 -5.25 -2.90
CA LEU A 48 -0.11 -6.57 -2.52
C LEU A 48 -0.12 -6.66 -0.99
N ARG A 49 -0.59 -7.78 -0.42
CA ARG A 49 -0.65 -7.96 1.03
C ARG A 49 0.19 -9.16 1.43
N THR A 50 0.99 -9.01 2.48
CA THR A 50 1.67 -10.16 3.07
C THR A 50 0.67 -11.09 3.75
N ILE A 51 0.89 -12.40 3.61
CA ILE A 51 0.04 -13.43 4.20
C ILE A 51 0.82 -14.07 5.34
N GLY A 52 0.33 -13.89 6.56
CA GLY A 52 0.91 -14.44 7.77
C GLY A 52 0.64 -15.93 7.98
N PRO A 53 1.03 -16.47 9.15
CA PRO A 53 1.41 -15.71 10.34
C PRO A 53 2.86 -15.21 10.30
N PHE A 54 3.06 -13.94 10.65
CA PHE A 54 4.37 -13.39 10.98
C PHE A 54 4.52 -13.37 12.50
N ASP A 55 5.64 -13.88 13.01
CA ASP A 55 6.02 -13.61 14.40
C ASP A 55 6.23 -12.10 14.53
N PHE A 56 5.66 -11.48 15.55
CA PHE A 56 5.81 -10.05 15.83
C PHE A 56 7.27 -9.63 16.00
N GLN A 57 8.17 -10.57 16.33
CA GLN A 57 9.62 -10.34 16.42
C GLN A 57 10.35 -10.46 15.07
N THR A 58 9.64 -10.76 13.99
CA THR A 58 10.26 -10.91 12.66
C THR A 58 10.75 -9.56 12.18
N THR A 59 12.06 -9.39 12.13
CA THR A 59 12.69 -8.20 11.57
C THR A 59 12.94 -8.38 10.08
N GLY A 60 13.04 -7.26 9.36
CA GLY A 60 13.43 -7.27 7.94
C GLY A 60 12.31 -7.63 6.95
N VAL A 61 11.07 -7.89 7.39
CA VAL A 61 9.94 -8.16 6.47
C VAL A 61 9.75 -6.99 5.50
N VAL A 62 9.53 -5.78 6.01
CA VAL A 62 9.40 -4.58 5.18
C VAL A 62 10.62 -4.40 4.27
N GLN A 63 11.84 -4.53 4.81
CA GLN A 63 13.07 -4.42 4.01
C GLN A 63 13.10 -5.41 2.84
N SER A 64 12.70 -6.67 3.08
CA SER A 64 12.69 -7.72 2.07
C SER A 64 11.69 -7.45 0.95
N LEU A 65 10.60 -6.72 1.23
CA LEU A 65 9.60 -6.29 0.24
C LEU A 65 10.10 -5.09 -0.55
N ILE A 66 10.60 -4.05 0.14
CA ILE A 66 10.89 -2.77 -0.49
C ILE A 66 12.21 -2.73 -1.25
N SER A 67 13.21 -3.50 -0.80
CA SER A 67 14.56 -3.47 -1.39
C SER A 67 14.59 -3.89 -2.86
N PRO A 68 14.01 -5.03 -3.28
CA PRO A 68 14.03 -5.42 -4.69
C PRO A 68 13.28 -4.43 -5.60
N LEU A 69 12.27 -3.74 -5.09
CA LEU A 69 11.49 -2.77 -5.87
C LEU A 69 12.20 -1.41 -5.96
N SER A 70 12.59 -0.85 -4.82
CA SER A 70 13.18 0.49 -4.73
C SER A 70 14.55 0.55 -5.41
N SER A 71 15.36 -0.50 -5.30
CA SER A 71 16.66 -0.60 -5.98
C SER A 71 16.55 -0.64 -7.51
N HIS A 72 15.36 -0.98 -8.03
CA HIS A 72 15.05 -0.98 -9.45
C HIS A 72 14.16 0.21 -9.85
N GLY A 73 14.01 1.22 -8.98
CA GLY A 73 13.31 2.46 -9.31
C GLY A 73 11.78 2.33 -9.37
N ILE A 74 11.19 1.30 -8.75
CA ILE A 74 9.74 1.23 -8.59
C ILE A 74 9.34 2.02 -7.34
N GLY A 75 8.51 3.04 -7.53
CA GLY A 75 7.88 3.77 -6.43
C GLY A 75 6.92 2.85 -5.65
N ILE A 76 6.95 2.95 -4.33
CA ILE A 76 6.19 2.08 -3.43
C ILE A 76 5.52 2.90 -2.34
N PHE A 77 4.40 2.39 -1.83
CA PHE A 77 3.77 2.91 -0.62
C PHE A 77 3.45 1.74 0.31
N VAL A 78 3.90 1.81 1.56
CA VAL A 78 3.79 0.70 2.52
C VAL A 78 2.91 1.10 3.69
N LEU A 79 1.92 0.27 3.98
CA LEU A 79 1.07 0.37 5.15
C LEU A 79 1.25 -0.89 6.00
N CYS A 80 1.66 -0.73 7.25
CA CYS A 80 1.69 -1.82 8.22
C CYS A 80 0.40 -1.81 9.05
N THR A 81 -0.19 -2.99 9.24
CA THR A 81 -1.29 -3.23 10.17
C THR A 81 -0.80 -4.15 11.29
N PHE A 82 -1.72 -4.56 12.16
CA PHE A 82 -1.42 -5.57 13.18
C PHE A 82 -1.01 -6.91 12.58
N ASP A 83 -1.60 -7.30 11.44
CA ASP A 83 -1.43 -8.64 10.86
C ASP A 83 -0.34 -8.71 9.78
N GLY A 84 0.18 -7.57 9.33
CA GLY A 84 1.23 -7.50 8.32
C GLY A 84 1.18 -6.26 7.45
N GLU A 85 1.82 -6.34 6.29
CA GLU A 85 2.11 -5.23 5.40
C GLU A 85 1.21 -5.26 4.17
N HIS A 86 0.79 -4.08 3.76
CA HIS A 86 0.17 -3.80 2.47
C HIS A 86 1.16 -2.94 1.68
N LEU A 87 1.66 -3.50 0.59
CA LEU A 87 2.60 -2.89 -0.34
C LEU A 87 1.84 -2.47 -1.58
N LEU A 88 1.69 -1.17 -1.77
CA LEU A 88 1.09 -0.60 -2.96
C LEU A 88 2.19 -0.31 -3.99
N VAL A 89 1.92 -0.69 -5.23
CA VAL A 89 2.76 -0.40 -6.41
C VAL A 89 1.90 0.18 -7.54
N PRO A 90 2.44 1.02 -8.43
CA PRO A 90 1.72 1.45 -9.61
C PRO A 90 1.24 0.26 -10.44
N ALA A 91 0.00 0.27 -10.92
CA ALA A 91 -0.60 -0.81 -11.70
C ALA A 91 0.21 -1.13 -12.95
N ALA A 92 0.76 -0.09 -13.59
CA ALA A 92 1.65 -0.23 -14.75
C ALA A 92 2.95 -1.02 -14.44
N GLU A 93 3.43 -0.98 -13.20
CA GLU A 93 4.64 -1.68 -12.74
C GLU A 93 4.33 -3.05 -12.11
N SER A 94 3.04 -3.41 -11.99
CA SER A 94 2.60 -4.58 -11.20
C SER A 94 3.26 -5.89 -11.60
N ARG A 95 3.37 -6.17 -12.91
CA ARG A 95 4.05 -7.36 -13.43
C ARG A 95 5.53 -7.36 -13.06
N ARG A 96 6.21 -6.23 -13.30
CA ARG A 96 7.64 -6.09 -13.01
C ARG A 96 7.91 -6.18 -11.50
N ALA A 97 7.04 -5.61 -10.67
CA ALA A 97 7.11 -5.73 -9.23
C ALA A 97 6.97 -7.19 -8.77
N ARG A 98 6.00 -7.94 -9.34
CA ARG A 98 5.86 -9.38 -9.07
C ARG A 98 7.11 -10.15 -9.47
N ASP A 99 7.65 -9.91 -10.67
CA ASP A 99 8.86 -10.58 -11.16
C ASP A 99 10.07 -10.33 -10.24
N LEU A 100 10.28 -9.07 -9.81
CA LEU A 100 11.37 -8.69 -8.89
C LEU A 100 11.20 -9.30 -7.49
N LEU A 101 9.97 -9.31 -6.96
CA LEU A 101 9.67 -9.93 -5.68
C LEU A 101 9.90 -11.45 -5.75
N THR A 102 9.47 -12.10 -6.83
CA THR A 102 9.73 -13.54 -7.03
C THR A 102 11.22 -13.84 -7.19
N ALA A 103 11.97 -13.02 -7.92
CA ALA A 103 13.43 -13.14 -8.02
C ALA A 103 14.13 -12.95 -6.67
N ALA A 104 13.55 -12.16 -5.77
CA ALA A 104 14.01 -11.98 -4.39
C ALA A 104 13.56 -13.09 -3.42
N GLY A 105 12.84 -14.11 -3.90
CA GLY A 105 12.41 -15.28 -3.12
C GLY A 105 10.99 -15.20 -2.56
N HIS A 106 10.23 -14.15 -2.85
CA HIS A 106 8.83 -14.06 -2.44
C HIS A 106 7.94 -14.96 -3.28
N ARG A 107 6.87 -15.47 -2.67
CA ARG A 107 5.87 -16.31 -3.35
C ARG A 107 4.52 -15.63 -3.35
N PHE A 108 3.88 -15.60 -4.51
CA PHE A 108 2.49 -15.19 -4.65
C PHE A 108 1.58 -16.41 -4.48
N ILE A 109 0.49 -16.22 -3.77
CA ILE A 109 -0.57 -17.20 -3.61
C ILE A 109 -1.76 -16.68 -4.43
N ASP A 110 -2.30 -17.54 -5.28
CA ASP A 110 -3.51 -17.28 -6.06
C ASP A 110 -4.78 -17.47 -5.21
#